data_AF-A0A8T3T1H3-F1
#
_entry.id   AF-A0A8T3T1H3-F1
#
_cell.length_a   1.000
_cell.length_b   1.000
_cell.length_c   1.000
_cell.angle_alpha   90.00
_cell.angle_beta   90.00
_cell.angle_gamma   90.00
#
_symmetry.space_group_name_H-M   'P 1'
#
loop_
_entity.id
_entity.type
_entity.pdbx_description
1 polymer ?
#
loop_
_entity_poly.entity_id
_entity_poly.type
_entity_poly.pdbx_seq_one_letter_code
_entity_poly.pdbx_strand_id
1 'polypeptide(L)' 'HQPTLGAVASFLLAGEESHWSVRKGAVWWLSNRVKEGGAAVVLKAMVGPDFV' A
#
# COMPACT_ATOMS: atom_id res chain seq x y z
N HIS A 1 4.98 -4.15 13.82
CA HIS A 1 4.18 -3.06 13.24
C HIS A 1 5.14 -2.14 12.49
N GLN A 2 4.90 -1.86 11.20
CA GLN A 2 5.75 -0.97 10.37
C GLN A 2 5.00 0.36 10.11
N PRO A 3 5.07 1.33 11.03
CA PRO A 3 4.21 2.52 11.00
C PRO A 3 4.45 3.41 9.77
N THR A 4 5.71 3.62 9.36
CA THR A 4 6.04 4.41 8.17
C THR A 4 5.51 3.77 6.88
N LEU A 5 5.62 2.45 6.73
CA LEU A 5 5.08 1.75 5.58
C LEU A 5 3.54 1.85 5.53
N GLY A 6 2.89 1.78 6.69
CA GLY A 6 1.46 2.01 6.80
C GLY A 6 1.02 3.40 6.35
N ALA A 7 1.69 4.43 6.85
CA ALA A 7 1.40 5.83 6.49
C ALA A 7 1.63 6.10 5.00
N VAL A 8 2.71 5.57 4.42
CA VAL A 8 2.97 5.69 2.98
C VAL A 8 1.91 4.96 2.16
N ALA A 9 1.55 3.73 2.55
CA ALA A 9 0.54 2.96 1.84
C ALA A 9 -0.84 3.65 1.88
N SER A 10 -1.24 4.19 3.02
CA SER A 10 -2.50 4.94 3.15
C SER A 10 -2.46 6.22 2.33
N PHE A 11 -1.34 6.96 2.36
CA PHE A 11 -1.20 8.18 1.57
C PHE A 11 -1.34 7.90 0.07
N LEU A 12 -0.66 6.86 -0.43
CA LEU A 12 -0.73 6.50 -1.84
C LEU A 12 -2.13 6.02 -2.27
N LEU A 13 -2.85 5.29 -1.41
CA LEU A 13 -4.12 4.66 -1.76
C LEU A 13 -5.35 5.51 -1.44
N ALA A 14 -5.28 6.34 -0.40
CA ALA A 14 -6.39 7.15 0.12
C ALA A 14 -6.15 8.66 0.01
N GLY A 15 -4.94 9.10 -0.35
CA GLY A 15 -4.58 10.52 -0.47
C GLY A 15 -4.21 11.20 0.86
N GLU A 16 -4.29 10.48 1.98
CA GLU A 16 -3.98 11.00 3.31
C GLU A 16 -3.17 9.99 4.15
N GLU A 17 -2.29 10.52 5.00
CA GLU A 17 -1.56 9.68 5.95
C GLU A 17 -2.51 9.18 7.05
N SER A 18 -2.42 7.88 7.32
CA SER A 18 -3.26 7.18 8.26
C SER A 18 -2.50 5.99 8.84
N HIS A 19 -2.87 5.58 10.06
CA HIS A 19 -2.11 4.56 10.79
C HIS A 19 -2.51 3.14 10.40
N TRP A 20 -2.11 2.70 9.20
CA TRP A 20 -2.32 1.32 8.77
C TRP A 20 -1.27 0.38 9.34
N SER A 21 -1.71 -0.75 9.90
CA SER A 21 -0.82 -1.75 10.46
C SER A 21 -0.26 -2.64 9.35
N VAL A 22 1.03 -2.48 9.06
CA VAL A 22 1.78 -3.39 8.18
C VAL A 22 2.59 -4.37 9.04
N ARG A 23 2.32 -5.67 8.86
CA ARG A 23 3.07 -6.74 9.52
C ARG A 23 4.48 -6.81 8.95
N LYS A 24 5.48 -7.03 9.81
CA LYS A 24 6.87 -7.24 9.35
C LYS A 24 6.91 -8.52 8.50
N GLY A 25 7.57 -8.47 7.35
CA GLY A 25 7.62 -9.59 6.40
C GLY A 25 6.41 -9.69 5.46
N ALA A 26 5.41 -8.81 5.58
CA ALA A 26 4.34 -8.73 4.58
C ALA A 26 4.86 -8.13 3.26
N VAL A 27 4.34 -8.62 2.14
CA VAL A 27 4.62 -8.12 0.80
C VAL A 27 3.37 -7.43 0.26
N TRP A 28 3.53 -6.19 -0.21
CA TRP A 28 2.45 -5.40 -0.79
C TRP A 28 2.81 -5.07 -2.24
N TRP A 29 1.91 -5.39 -3.17
CA TRP A 29 2.06 -5.01 -4.57
C TRP A 29 1.18 -3.80 -4.88
N LEU A 30 1.82 -2.63 -4.90
CA LEU A 30 1.21 -1.38 -5.35
C LEU A 30 1.55 -1.13 -6.82
N SER A 31 0.58 -0.64 -7.59
CA SER A 31 0.79 -0.28 -9.00
C SER A 31 0.20 1.09 -9.25
N ASN A 32 0.99 1.98 -9.85
CA ASN A 32 0.44 3.21 -10.40
C ASN A 32 -0.21 2.88 -11.75
N ARG A 33 -1.48 3.25 -11.93
CA ARG A 33 -2.21 3.10 -13.18
C ARG A 33 -2.47 4.50 -13.73
N VAL A 34 -1.86 4.79 -14.88
CA VAL A 34 -2.07 6.04 -15.61
C VAL A 34 -3.09 5.78 -16.72
N LYS A 35 -4.12 6.62 -16.79
CA LYS A 35 -5.09 6.67 -17.89
C LYS A 35 -5.38 8.12 -18.26
N GLU A 36 -6.05 8.35 -19.39
CA GLU A 36 -6.65 9.66 -19.69
C GLU A 36 -7.58 10.06 -18.54
N GLY A 37 -7.20 11.13 -17.83
CA GLY A 37 -7.90 11.61 -16.62
C GLY A 37 -7.09 11.51 -15.32
N GLY A 38 -5.91 10.87 -15.31
CA GLY A 38 -4.98 10.94 -14.18
C GLY A 38 -4.25 9.64 -13.83
N ALA A 39 -3.49 9.71 -12.74
CA ALA A 39 -2.78 8.59 -12.15
C ALA A 39 -3.49 8.14 -10.86
N ALA A 40 -3.65 6.84 -10.68
CA ALA A 40 -4.21 6.25 -9.46
C ALA A 40 -3.35 5.08 -9.00
N VAL A 41 -3.00 5.05 -7.71
CA VAL A 41 -2.34 3.89 -7.11
C VAL A 41 -3.40 2.85 -6.76
N VAL A 42 -3.14 1.60 -7.13
CA VAL A 42 -3.99 0.45 -6.78
C VAL A 42 -3.17 -0.61 -6.06
N LEU A 43 -3.78 -1.23 -5.04
CA LEU A 43 -3.26 -2.42 -4.40
C LEU A 43 -3.65 -3.65 -5.23
N LYS A 44 -2.68 -4.30 -5.85
CA LYS A 44 -2.89 -5.52 -6.65
C LYS A 44 -2.93 -6.78 -5.80
N ALA A 45 -2.08 -6.85 -4.79
CA ALA A 45 -1.98 -7.98 -3.89
C ALA A 45 -1.37 -7.56 -2.55
N MET A 46 -1.75 -8.26 -1.49
CA MET A 46 -1.09 -8.22 -0.19
C MET A 46 -0.91 -9.66 0.29
N VAL A 47 0.32 -10.01 0.63
CA VAL A 47 0.69 -11.33 1.14
C VAL A 47 1.24 -11.14 2.55
N GLY A 48 0.62 -11.82 3.51
CA GLY A 48 1.09 -11.83 4.89
C GLY A 48 2.41 -12.58 5.04
N PRO A 49 3.16 -12.35 6.14
CA PRO A 49 4.43 -13.04 6.38
C PRO A 49 4.29 -14.56 6.49
N ASP A 50 3.09 -15.08 6.77
CA ASP A 50 2.81 -16.51 6.88
C ASP A 50 2.79 -17.23 5.51
N PHE A 51 2.91 -16.48 4.41
CA PHE A 51 2.77 -16.96 3.02
C PHE A 51 3.96 -16.58 2.12
N VAL A 52 5.09 -16.15 2.70
CA VAL A 52 6.33 -15.77 1.99
C VAL A 52 7.47 -16.70 2.39
#